data_AF-A0A2W5B006-F1
#
_entry.id   AF-A0A2W5B006-F1
#
_cell.length_a   1.000
_cell.length_b   1.000
_cell.length_c   1.000
_cell.angle_alpha   90.00
_cell.angle_beta   90.00
_cell.angle_gamma   90.00
#
_symmetry.space_group_name_H-M   'P 1'
#
loop_
_entity.id
_entity.type
_entity.pdbx_description
1 polymer ?
#
loop_
_entity_poly.entity_id
_entity_poly.type
_entity_poly.pdbx_seq_one_letter_code
_entity_poly.pdbx_strand_id
1 'polypeptide(L)'
;MDDSQYKDIVLGLVFLKYVTDAFDDARRLELEAEMQAEGASAEGKRGGEFYTPRSLVRTLVEILEPTEGRVYDPACGSGNFLIVAYRELRKIETDVIVAIREREGTTDLALDISWEQKLSIGQFYGIELNWWPARIAETAMFLVDHQANRELADRVGLAPDRLPISITAHIEHANALAVDWLEILPETSGMTYIFGNPPFIGARMKNKEQKADLARVWGTTKGVNDMDYVTGWHAQSRTLLAKRQGEFAFVATNSITQGQPVPALFGPLTQDGWRIKFAHRTFAWDSEAPGKAAVHCVIVGFTKNRAVKQRLWDYPEIHGGVSLCFCQVPDRC
;
A
#
# COMPACT_ATOMS: atom_id res chain seq x y z
N MET A 1 -32.61 2.14 -13.62
CA MET A 1 -31.29 2.79 -13.67
C MET A 1 -31.38 3.92 -14.67
N ASP A 2 -31.14 5.16 -14.24
CA ASP A 2 -31.25 6.36 -15.06
C ASP A 2 -29.90 6.66 -15.76
N ASP A 3 -29.94 7.03 -17.05
CA ASP A 3 -28.79 7.35 -17.91
C ASP A 3 -27.92 8.49 -17.32
N SER A 4 -28.49 9.32 -16.46
CA SER A 4 -27.81 10.40 -15.74
C SER A 4 -26.67 9.89 -14.84
N GLN A 5 -26.87 8.78 -14.12
CA GLN A 5 -25.88 8.25 -13.16
C GLN A 5 -24.68 7.58 -13.84
N TYR A 6 -24.86 7.06 -15.05
CA TYR A 6 -23.76 6.50 -15.86
C TYR A 6 -22.86 7.62 -16.41
N LYS A 7 -23.46 8.76 -16.79
CA LYS A 7 -22.73 9.93 -17.25
C LYS A 7 -21.80 10.47 -16.17
N ASP A 8 -22.24 10.62 -14.94
CA ASP A 8 -21.41 11.20 -13.87
C ASP A 8 -20.20 10.35 -13.51
N ILE A 9 -20.34 9.02 -13.52
CA ILE A 9 -19.23 8.08 -13.25
C ILE A 9 -18.25 8.04 -14.43
N VAL A 10 -18.76 8.00 -15.66
CA VAL A 10 -17.92 8.01 -16.86
C VAL A 10 -17.21 9.36 -16.98
N LEU A 11 -17.86 10.48 -16.69
CA LEU A 11 -17.23 11.79 -16.60
C LEU A 11 -16.16 11.83 -15.51
N GLY A 12 -16.39 11.21 -14.35
CA GLY A 12 -15.37 11.09 -13.29
C GLY A 12 -14.14 10.29 -13.71
N LEU A 13 -14.33 9.17 -14.41
CA LEU A 13 -13.23 8.33 -14.92
C LEU A 13 -12.50 8.97 -16.11
N VAL A 14 -13.23 9.65 -16.99
CA VAL A 14 -12.67 10.43 -18.10
C VAL A 14 -11.96 11.67 -17.58
N PHE A 15 -12.47 12.32 -16.53
CA PHE A 15 -11.83 13.44 -15.85
C PHE A 15 -10.55 12.98 -15.15
N LEU A 16 -10.57 11.89 -14.38
CA LEU A 16 -9.37 11.31 -13.76
C LEU A 16 -8.31 10.98 -14.81
N LYS A 17 -8.70 10.32 -15.92
CA LYS A 17 -7.80 10.04 -17.03
C LYS A 17 -7.25 11.32 -17.67
N TYR A 18 -8.12 12.27 -18.02
CA TYR A 18 -7.74 13.55 -18.62
C TYR A 18 -6.81 14.36 -17.71
N VAL A 19 -7.01 14.28 -16.40
CA VAL A 19 -6.24 15.01 -15.38
C VAL A 19 -4.90 14.33 -15.11
N THR A 20 -4.82 13.00 -15.16
CA THR A 20 -3.55 12.26 -15.18
C THR A 20 -2.77 12.54 -16.47
N ASP A 21 -3.43 12.50 -17.63
CA ASP A 21 -2.82 12.76 -18.94
C ASP A 21 -2.34 14.24 -19.05
N ALA A 22 -3.12 15.21 -18.55
CA ALA A 22 -2.74 16.62 -18.52
C ALA A 22 -1.57 16.92 -17.57
N PHE A 23 -1.37 16.11 -16.52
CA PHE A 23 -0.23 16.21 -15.62
C PHE A 23 1.06 15.68 -16.26
N ASP A 24 0.96 14.56 -16.99
CA ASP A 24 2.07 14.05 -17.82
C ASP A 24 2.49 15.09 -18.88
N ASP A 25 1.53 15.82 -19.42
CA ASP A 25 1.73 16.85 -20.43
C ASP A 25 2.32 18.16 -19.85
N ALA A 26 1.82 18.63 -18.70
CA ALA A 26 2.33 19.83 -18.03
C ALA A 26 3.76 19.62 -17.49
N ARG A 27 4.02 18.45 -16.90
CA ARG A 27 5.35 18.07 -16.43
C ARG A 27 6.33 17.86 -17.58
N ARG A 28 5.86 17.38 -18.74
CA ARG A 28 6.65 17.33 -19.97
C ARG A 28 7.08 18.72 -20.43
N LEU A 29 6.20 19.72 -20.40
CA LEU A 29 6.53 21.10 -20.78
C LEU A 29 7.51 21.76 -19.80
N GLU A 30 7.36 21.54 -18.49
CA GLU A 30 8.31 22.02 -17.47
C GLU A 30 9.68 21.36 -17.63
N LEU A 31 9.72 20.04 -17.83
CA LEU A 31 10.95 19.29 -18.06
C LEU A 31 11.61 19.66 -19.40
N GLU A 32 10.84 19.90 -20.46
CA GLU A 32 11.37 20.36 -21.76
C GLU A 32 11.97 21.77 -21.66
N ALA A 33 11.36 22.66 -20.86
CA ALA A 33 11.89 23.99 -20.58
C ALA A 33 13.18 23.94 -19.74
N GLU A 34 13.26 23.04 -18.76
CA GLU A 34 14.47 22.78 -17.97
C GLU A 34 15.58 22.11 -18.81
N MET A 35 15.22 21.18 -19.71
CA MET A 35 16.13 20.48 -20.63
C MET A 35 16.70 21.37 -21.74
N GLN A 36 15.98 22.41 -22.18
CA GLN A 36 16.53 23.40 -23.13
C GLN A 36 17.55 24.35 -22.47
N ALA A 37 17.49 24.55 -21.15
CA ALA A 37 18.41 25.40 -20.41
C ALA A 37 19.75 24.70 -20.08
N GLU A 38 19.76 23.37 -19.95
CA GLU A 38 20.95 22.57 -19.67
C GLU A 38 21.22 21.58 -20.81
N GLY A 39 22.09 21.95 -21.76
CA GLY A 39 22.43 21.13 -22.93
C GLY A 39 23.12 19.81 -22.60
N ALA A 40 22.35 18.78 -22.24
CA ALA A 40 22.83 17.42 -21.95
C ALA A 40 21.95 16.36 -22.64
N SER A 41 22.60 15.28 -23.11
CA SER A 41 22.00 14.20 -23.91
C SER A 41 20.93 13.41 -23.15
N ALA A 42 19.86 13.10 -23.89
CA ALA A 42 18.69 12.35 -23.45
C ALA A 42 19.03 10.94 -22.95
N GLU A 43 18.74 10.66 -21.67
CA GLU A 43 18.28 9.35 -21.17
C GLU A 43 17.99 9.44 -19.65
N GLY A 44 16.71 9.22 -19.29
CA GLY A 44 16.33 8.82 -17.93
C GLY A 44 15.76 9.91 -17.02
N LYS A 45 14.45 9.79 -16.75
CA LYS A 45 13.81 9.74 -15.41
C LYS A 45 12.28 9.92 -15.56
N ARG A 46 11.56 8.80 -15.68
CA ARG A 46 10.11 8.75 -15.43
C ARG A 46 9.92 8.26 -13.99
N GLY A 47 9.31 9.12 -13.15
CA GLY A 47 8.99 8.84 -11.75
C GLY A 47 8.14 7.58 -11.63
N GLY A 48 8.47 6.74 -10.65
CA GLY A 48 7.85 5.43 -10.46
C GLY A 48 6.46 5.54 -9.85
N GLU A 49 5.44 5.29 -10.65
CA GLU A 49 4.18 4.73 -10.17
C GLU A 49 4.18 3.23 -10.50
N PHE A 50 4.35 2.41 -9.47
CA PHE A 50 4.40 0.97 -9.62
C PHE A 50 3.01 0.38 -9.30
N TYR A 51 2.29 -0.05 -10.34
CA TYR A 51 1.02 -0.78 -10.25
C TYR A 51 1.14 -2.01 -9.35
N THR A 52 0.32 -2.10 -8.30
CA THR A 52 0.28 -3.27 -7.40
C THR A 52 -0.60 -4.38 -7.97
N PRO A 53 -0.06 -5.60 -8.23
CA PRO A 53 -0.86 -6.74 -8.66
C PRO A 53 -1.98 -7.05 -7.67
N ARG A 54 -3.18 -7.28 -8.20
CA ARG A 54 -4.36 -7.67 -7.40
C ARG A 54 -4.15 -8.96 -6.59
N SER A 55 -3.33 -9.90 -7.06
CA SER A 55 -2.97 -11.12 -6.32
C SER A 55 -2.22 -10.80 -5.03
N LEU A 56 -1.32 -9.82 -5.08
CA LEU A 56 -0.61 -9.35 -3.91
C LEU A 56 -1.55 -8.62 -2.96
N VAL A 57 -2.37 -7.69 -3.45
CA VAL A 57 -3.32 -7.00 -2.56
C VAL A 57 -4.27 -7.99 -1.91
N ARG A 58 -4.72 -9.01 -2.63
CA ARG A 58 -5.52 -10.10 -2.08
C ARG A 58 -4.77 -10.87 -1.00
N THR A 59 -3.51 -11.23 -1.22
CA THR A 59 -2.69 -11.88 -0.18
C THR A 59 -2.52 -10.99 1.05
N LEU A 60 -2.33 -9.67 0.85
CA LEU A 60 -2.28 -8.72 1.95
C LEU A 60 -3.63 -8.65 2.69
N VAL A 61 -4.75 -8.52 1.99
CA VAL A 61 -6.09 -8.46 2.60
C VAL A 61 -6.44 -9.76 3.33
N GLU A 62 -6.14 -10.94 2.75
CA GLU A 62 -6.30 -12.26 3.38
C GLU A 62 -5.42 -12.44 4.62
N ILE A 63 -4.33 -11.66 4.75
CA ILE A 63 -3.42 -11.70 5.90
C ILE A 63 -3.82 -10.70 6.98
N LEU A 64 -4.47 -9.59 6.58
CA LEU A 64 -4.55 -8.40 7.40
C LEU A 64 -5.82 -8.30 8.26
N GLU A 65 -6.86 -9.12 8.04
CA GLU A 65 -8.13 -9.16 8.81
C GLU A 65 -8.43 -7.89 9.67
N PRO A 66 -8.48 -6.68 9.08
CA PRO A 66 -8.41 -5.45 9.84
C PRO A 66 -9.83 -4.92 10.10
N THR A 67 -10.61 -5.65 10.89
CA THR A 67 -11.95 -5.19 11.28
C THR A 67 -11.91 -4.12 12.37
N GLU A 68 -10.84 -4.09 13.19
CA GLU A 68 -10.65 -3.12 14.29
C GLU A 68 -9.27 -2.43 14.25
N GLY A 69 -8.47 -2.72 13.21
CA GLY A 69 -7.12 -2.16 13.03
C GLY A 69 -7.10 -0.88 12.18
N ARG A 70 -5.92 -0.28 12.08
CA ARG A 70 -5.63 0.79 11.12
C ARG A 70 -4.71 0.30 10.03
N VAL A 71 -4.96 0.78 8.83
CA VAL A 71 -4.22 0.49 7.62
C VAL A 71 -3.38 1.71 7.26
N TYR A 72 -2.10 1.50 6.97
CA TYR A 72 -1.17 2.57 6.67
C TYR A 72 -0.24 2.26 5.50
N ASP A 73 -0.27 3.11 4.47
CA ASP A 73 0.65 3.07 3.35
C ASP A 73 1.60 4.29 3.31
N PRO A 74 2.81 4.18 3.88
CA PRO A 74 3.77 5.28 3.97
C PRO A 74 4.48 5.64 2.65
N ALA A 75 4.07 5.07 1.52
CA ALA A 75 4.54 5.45 0.18
C ALA A 75 3.41 5.21 -0.83
N CYS A 76 2.26 5.83 -0.57
CA CYS A 76 1.00 5.42 -1.17
C CYS A 76 0.87 5.78 -2.66
N GLY A 77 1.67 6.71 -3.19
CA GLY A 77 1.50 7.22 -4.55
C GLY A 77 0.07 7.72 -4.75
N SER A 78 -0.55 7.29 -5.86
CA SER A 78 -1.96 7.54 -6.18
C SER A 78 -2.96 6.68 -5.37
N GLY A 79 -2.50 5.95 -4.35
CA GLY A 79 -3.34 5.26 -3.37
C GLY A 79 -3.77 3.86 -3.77
N ASN A 80 -3.21 3.27 -4.83
CA ASN A 80 -3.69 1.98 -5.38
C ASN A 80 -3.75 0.85 -4.35
N PHE A 81 -2.77 0.73 -3.44
CA PHE A 81 -2.84 -0.26 -2.35
C PHE A 81 -4.02 -0.02 -1.43
N LEU A 82 -4.19 1.21 -0.95
CA LEU A 82 -5.26 1.59 -0.04
C LEU A 82 -6.62 1.36 -0.69
N ILE A 83 -6.78 1.77 -1.95
CA ILE A 83 -7.99 1.62 -2.76
C ILE A 83 -8.38 0.15 -2.89
N VAL A 84 -7.44 -0.68 -3.34
CA VAL A 84 -7.75 -2.10 -3.57
C VAL A 84 -7.97 -2.82 -2.24
N ALA A 85 -7.17 -2.54 -1.20
CA ALA A 85 -7.36 -3.13 0.12
C ALA A 85 -8.74 -2.78 0.70
N TYR A 86 -9.10 -1.49 0.67
CA TYR A 86 -10.40 -1.02 1.13
C TYR A 86 -11.56 -1.68 0.36
N ARG A 87 -11.48 -1.74 -0.97
CA ARG A 87 -12.51 -2.37 -1.80
C ARG A 87 -12.71 -3.85 -1.47
N GLU A 88 -11.63 -4.62 -1.36
CA GLU A 88 -11.75 -6.05 -1.07
C GLU A 88 -12.26 -6.30 0.36
N LEU A 89 -11.88 -5.47 1.33
CA LEU A 89 -12.43 -5.54 2.69
C LEU A 89 -13.93 -5.20 2.73
N ARG A 90 -14.38 -4.19 1.97
CA ARG A 90 -15.81 -3.85 1.86
C ARG A 90 -16.63 -4.96 1.21
N LYS A 91 -16.07 -5.70 0.25
CA LYS A 91 -16.73 -6.87 -0.33
C LYS A 91 -16.92 -7.97 0.71
N ILE A 92 -15.87 -8.31 1.46
CA ILE A 92 -15.93 -9.31 2.53
C ILE A 92 -16.95 -8.89 3.59
N GLU A 93 -16.93 -7.63 4.01
CA GLU A 93 -17.90 -7.11 4.99
C GLU A 93 -19.33 -7.19 4.46
N THR A 94 -19.55 -6.82 3.20
CA THR A 94 -20.86 -6.94 2.54
C THR A 94 -21.35 -8.39 2.51
N ASP A 95 -20.48 -9.34 2.15
CA ASP A 95 -20.81 -10.77 2.15
C ASP A 95 -21.20 -11.27 3.55
N VAL A 96 -20.49 -10.83 4.59
CA VAL A 96 -20.80 -11.19 5.98
C VAL A 96 -22.15 -10.62 6.40
N ILE A 97 -22.42 -9.33 6.10
CA ILE A 97 -23.70 -8.68 6.44
C ILE A 97 -24.87 -9.42 5.76
N VAL A 98 -24.74 -9.73 4.47
CA VAL A 98 -25.76 -10.48 3.73
C VAL A 98 -26.02 -11.84 4.37
N ALA A 99 -24.95 -12.59 4.68
CA ALA A 99 -25.07 -13.91 5.30
C ALA A 99 -25.70 -13.89 6.70
N ILE A 100 -25.48 -12.83 7.49
CA ILE A 100 -26.10 -12.65 8.81
C ILE A 100 -27.60 -12.41 8.64
N ARG A 101 -28.00 -11.49 7.75
CA ARG A 101 -29.43 -11.17 7.49
C ARG A 101 -30.22 -12.36 6.99
N GLU A 102 -29.63 -13.15 6.09
CA GLU A 102 -30.24 -14.40 5.59
C GLU A 102 -30.51 -15.41 6.72
N ARG A 103 -29.62 -15.48 7.73
CA ARG A 103 -29.76 -16.38 8.88
C ARG A 103 -30.76 -15.90 9.92
N GLU A 104 -30.81 -14.60 10.18
CA GLU A 104 -31.69 -14.01 11.19
C GLU A 104 -33.14 -13.88 10.71
N GLY A 105 -33.41 -14.20 9.44
CA GLY A 105 -34.76 -14.13 8.85
C GLY A 105 -35.32 -12.70 8.87
N THR A 106 -34.45 -11.71 9.04
CA THR A 106 -34.80 -10.30 9.13
C THR A 106 -34.95 -9.75 7.72
N THR A 107 -36.13 -9.97 7.13
CA THR A 107 -36.53 -9.37 5.84
C THR A 107 -37.00 -7.92 6.00
N ASP A 108 -37.00 -7.39 7.22
CA ASP A 108 -37.55 -6.07 7.50
C ASP A 108 -36.60 -4.98 6.98
N LEU A 109 -37.09 -4.25 5.97
CA LEU A 109 -36.40 -3.23 5.16
C LEU A 109 -35.98 -1.97 5.95
N ALA A 110 -35.91 -2.00 7.28
CA ALA A 110 -35.85 -0.78 8.10
C ALA A 110 -34.83 -0.83 9.26
N LEU A 111 -33.74 -1.57 9.12
CA LEU A 111 -32.60 -1.47 10.04
C LEU A 111 -31.49 -0.60 9.46
N ASP A 112 -31.10 0.41 10.22
CA ASP A 112 -29.94 1.28 9.98
C ASP A 112 -28.66 0.42 9.91
N ILE A 113 -28.11 0.28 8.69
CA ILE A 113 -26.92 -0.55 8.40
C ILE A 113 -25.64 0.07 8.98
N SER A 114 -25.70 1.31 9.47
CA SER A 114 -24.52 1.98 10.04
C SER A 114 -23.94 1.24 11.24
N TRP A 115 -24.73 0.43 11.96
CA TRP A 115 -24.26 -0.36 13.10
C TRP A 115 -23.65 -1.70 12.68
N GLU A 116 -24.04 -2.21 11.51
CA GLU A 116 -23.52 -3.46 10.93
C GLU A 116 -22.21 -3.22 10.16
N GLN A 117 -22.08 -2.04 9.54
CA GLN A 117 -20.87 -1.60 8.84
C GLN A 117 -19.83 -1.07 9.84
N LYS A 118 -18.78 -1.86 10.07
CA LYS A 118 -17.65 -1.50 10.93
C LYS A 118 -16.50 -0.86 10.17
N LEU A 119 -16.32 -1.20 8.88
CA LEU A 119 -15.24 -0.67 8.08
C LEU A 119 -15.53 0.77 7.65
N SER A 120 -14.57 1.65 7.91
CA SER A 120 -14.60 3.05 7.55
C SER A 120 -13.33 3.46 6.81
N ILE A 121 -13.49 4.33 5.80
CA ILE A 121 -12.39 4.97 5.10
C ILE A 121 -11.43 5.71 6.07
N GLY A 122 -11.93 6.17 7.23
CA GLY A 122 -11.11 6.81 8.27
C GLY A 122 -10.09 5.87 8.95
N GLN A 123 -10.13 4.57 8.68
CA GLN A 123 -9.10 3.62 9.15
C GLN A 123 -7.86 3.58 8.23
N PHE A 124 -7.91 4.26 7.08
CA PHE A 124 -6.88 4.21 6.04
C PHE A 124 -6.07 5.51 6.02
N TYR A 125 -4.76 5.34 6.10
CA TYR A 125 -3.77 6.40 6.18
C TYR A 125 -2.72 6.20 5.10
N GLY A 126 -2.15 7.29 4.59
CA GLY A 126 -1.03 7.23 3.67
C GLY A 126 -0.08 8.41 3.79
N ILE A 127 1.17 8.22 3.37
CA ILE A 127 2.11 9.32 3.11
C ILE A 127 2.54 9.24 1.64
N GLU A 128 2.57 10.39 0.98
CA GLU A 128 3.11 10.51 -0.36
C GLU A 128 3.99 11.76 -0.49
N LEU A 129 5.14 11.61 -1.15
CA LEU A 129 6.12 12.68 -1.33
C LEU A 129 5.65 13.75 -2.33
N ASN A 130 4.87 13.38 -3.33
CA ASN A 130 4.38 14.28 -4.37
C ASN A 130 2.93 14.68 -4.08
N TRP A 131 2.68 15.99 -3.94
CA TRP A 131 1.35 16.52 -3.60
C TRP A 131 0.23 16.09 -4.55
N TRP A 132 0.56 15.82 -5.82
CA TRP A 132 -0.42 15.48 -6.84
C TRP A 132 -0.92 14.02 -6.75
N PRO A 133 -0.06 12.98 -6.79
CA PRO A 133 -0.47 11.62 -6.46
C PRO A 133 -1.18 11.52 -5.10
N ALA A 134 -0.75 12.28 -4.09
CA ALA A 134 -1.44 12.36 -2.80
C ALA A 134 -2.92 12.80 -2.96
N ARG A 135 -3.16 13.85 -3.76
CA ARG A 135 -4.52 14.34 -4.04
C ARG A 135 -5.36 13.36 -4.86
N ILE A 136 -4.74 12.64 -5.79
CA ILE A 136 -5.39 11.55 -6.53
C ILE A 136 -5.82 10.45 -5.56
N ALA A 137 -4.94 10.05 -4.63
CA ALA A 137 -5.24 9.03 -3.63
C ALA A 137 -6.45 9.40 -2.75
N GLU A 138 -6.51 10.64 -2.24
CA GLU A 138 -7.65 11.13 -1.45
C GLU A 138 -8.97 11.00 -2.22
N THR A 139 -8.98 11.49 -3.47
CA THR A 139 -10.17 11.50 -4.32
C THR A 139 -10.59 10.08 -4.72
N ALA A 140 -9.64 9.23 -5.09
CA ALA A 140 -9.90 7.87 -5.52
C ALA A 140 -10.41 6.99 -4.37
N MET A 141 -9.88 7.15 -3.17
CA MET A 141 -10.40 6.49 -1.96
C MET A 141 -11.86 6.87 -1.72
N PHE A 142 -12.21 8.15 -1.87
CA PHE A 142 -13.60 8.60 -1.74
C PHE A 142 -14.54 7.95 -2.77
N LEU A 143 -14.13 7.91 -4.04
CA LEU A 143 -14.92 7.27 -5.10
C LEU A 143 -15.16 5.79 -4.83
N VAL A 144 -14.16 5.09 -4.29
CA VAL A 144 -14.25 3.66 -3.97
C VAL A 144 -15.15 3.42 -2.75
N ASP A 145 -15.12 4.29 -1.72
CA ASP A 145 -16.09 4.27 -0.61
C ASP A 145 -17.52 4.40 -1.12
N HIS A 146 -17.77 5.37 -2.00
CA HIS A 146 -19.09 5.57 -2.58
C HIS A 146 -19.55 4.35 -3.41
N GLN A 147 -18.67 3.78 -4.24
CA GLN A 147 -18.97 2.57 -4.99
C GLN A 147 -19.30 1.38 -4.09
N ALA A 148 -18.53 1.16 -3.03
CA ALA A 148 -18.75 0.09 -2.07
C ALA A 148 -20.07 0.26 -1.29
N ASN A 149 -20.42 1.50 -0.92
CA ASN A 149 -21.70 1.78 -0.25
C ASN A 149 -22.89 1.50 -1.18
N ARG A 150 -22.79 1.82 -2.47
CA ARG A 150 -23.81 1.50 -3.45
C ARG A 150 -23.94 -0.01 -3.67
N GLU A 151 -22.82 -0.73 -3.74
CA GLU A 151 -22.84 -2.21 -3.87
C GLU A 151 -23.53 -2.87 -2.67
N LEU A 152 -23.24 -2.42 -1.44
CA LEU A 152 -23.95 -2.87 -0.25
C LEU A 152 -25.45 -2.59 -0.37
N ALA A 153 -25.82 -1.36 -0.75
CA ALA A 153 -27.22 -0.94 -0.92
C ALA A 153 -27.99 -1.80 -1.90
N ASP A 154 -27.40 -2.09 -3.05
CA ASP A 154 -28.01 -2.91 -4.09
C ASP A 154 -28.27 -4.34 -3.58
N ARG A 155 -27.47 -4.83 -2.63
CA ARG A 155 -27.62 -6.17 -2.05
C ARG A 155 -28.55 -6.23 -0.84
N VAL A 156 -28.63 -5.18 -0.03
CA VAL A 156 -29.41 -5.18 1.22
C VAL A 156 -30.64 -4.27 1.20
N GLY A 157 -30.88 -3.52 0.12
CA GLY A 157 -32.07 -2.70 -0.11
C GLY A 157 -32.01 -1.26 0.42
N LEU A 158 -31.01 -0.89 1.21
CA LEU A 158 -30.77 0.47 1.70
C LEU A 158 -29.26 0.77 1.69
N ALA A 159 -28.85 1.92 1.15
CA ALA A 159 -27.50 2.44 1.34
C ALA A 159 -27.51 3.35 2.58
N PRO A 160 -26.49 3.32 3.45
CA PRO A 160 -26.25 4.46 4.32
C PRO A 160 -25.93 5.70 3.45
N ASP A 161 -26.78 6.72 3.53
CA ASP A 161 -26.54 8.01 2.87
C ASP A 161 -25.53 8.81 3.71
N ARG A 162 -24.27 8.87 3.27
CA ARG A 162 -23.15 9.49 4.00
C ARG A 162 -22.91 10.95 3.61
N LEU A 163 -23.95 11.66 3.18
CA LEU A 163 -23.88 13.07 2.86
C LEU A 163 -24.42 13.92 4.03
N PRO A 164 -23.71 14.97 4.48
CA PRO A 164 -22.41 15.46 3.98
C PRO A 164 -21.23 14.60 4.45
N ILE A 165 -20.22 14.51 3.59
CA ILE A 165 -19.00 13.70 3.78
C ILE A 165 -18.22 14.26 4.98
N SER A 166 -18.24 13.56 6.11
CA SER A 166 -17.50 13.97 7.31
C SER A 166 -16.24 13.14 7.56
N ILE A 167 -16.01 12.07 6.79
CA ILE A 167 -14.90 11.14 6.97
C ILE A 167 -14.17 10.94 5.64
N THR A 168 -12.89 11.33 5.59
CA THR A 168 -12.00 11.16 4.43
C THR A 168 -10.83 10.25 4.78
N ALA A 169 -10.20 9.65 3.76
CA ALA A 169 -8.90 9.02 3.96
C ALA A 169 -7.87 10.08 4.38
N HIS A 170 -6.91 9.69 5.22
CA HIS A 170 -5.88 10.59 5.72
C HIS A 170 -4.59 10.43 4.91
N ILE A 171 -4.44 11.23 3.84
CA ILE A 171 -3.24 11.20 3.00
C ILE A 171 -2.38 12.43 3.33
N GLU A 172 -1.19 12.19 3.87
CA GLU A 172 -0.24 13.24 4.22
C GLU A 172 0.75 13.47 3.08
N HIS A 173 0.89 14.73 2.65
CA HIS A 173 1.91 15.10 1.66
C HIS A 173 3.23 15.42 2.37
N ALA A 174 4.12 14.43 2.44
CA ALA A 174 5.39 14.55 3.15
C ALA A 174 6.45 13.54 2.67
N ASN A 175 7.71 13.78 3.03
CA ASN A 175 8.74 12.76 2.96
C ASN A 175 8.59 11.79 4.15
N ALA A 176 8.13 10.58 3.89
CA ALA A 176 7.91 9.54 4.91
C ALA A 176 9.15 9.18 5.75
N LEU A 177 10.37 9.39 5.24
CA LEU A 177 11.61 9.15 5.99
C LEU A 177 12.10 10.37 6.77
N ALA A 178 11.43 11.52 6.65
CA ALA A 178 11.77 12.77 7.33
C ALA A 178 10.78 13.18 8.42
N VAL A 179 9.58 12.61 8.42
CA VAL A 179 8.52 12.89 9.40
C VAL A 179 8.42 11.79 10.46
N ASP A 180 7.89 12.13 11.63
CA ASP A 180 7.56 11.16 12.68
C ASP A 180 6.18 10.56 12.42
N TRP A 181 6.14 9.25 12.17
CA TRP A 181 4.88 8.54 11.94
C TRP A 181 4.00 8.48 13.18
N LEU A 182 4.54 8.69 14.40
CA LEU A 182 3.75 8.76 15.63
C LEU A 182 2.89 10.03 15.70
N GLU A 183 3.31 11.13 15.06
CA GLU A 183 2.55 12.38 15.00
C GLU A 183 1.45 12.32 13.94
N ILE A 184 1.69 11.61 12.84
CA ILE A 184 0.75 11.48 11.72
C ILE A 184 -0.34 10.44 12.03
N LEU A 185 0.05 9.30 12.60
CA LEU A 185 -0.90 8.24 12.93
C LEU A 185 -1.41 8.39 14.36
N PRO A 186 -2.72 8.60 14.54
CA PRO A 186 -3.27 8.73 15.88
C PRO A 186 -2.97 7.47 16.70
N GLU A 187 -3.08 7.57 18.02
CA GLU A 187 -3.03 6.39 18.88
C GLU A 187 -4.25 5.48 18.61
N THR A 188 -4.05 4.18 18.76
CA THR A 188 -5.10 3.17 18.62
C THR A 188 -4.87 2.03 19.59
N SER A 189 -5.95 1.47 20.14
CA SER A 189 -5.92 0.24 20.94
C SER A 189 -5.80 -1.03 20.07
N GLY A 190 -6.14 -0.93 18.78
CA GLY A 190 -6.12 -2.03 17.82
C GLY A 190 -4.76 -2.23 17.15
N MET A 191 -4.71 -3.17 16.21
CA MET A 191 -3.52 -3.45 15.40
C MET A 191 -3.25 -2.31 14.40
N THR A 192 -1.99 -1.95 14.22
CA THR A 192 -1.53 -1.08 13.12
C THR A 192 -0.89 -1.95 12.04
N TYR A 193 -1.41 -1.87 10.83
CA TYR A 193 -0.93 -2.62 9.67
C TYR A 193 -0.27 -1.67 8.68
N ILE A 194 1.03 -1.85 8.48
CA ILE A 194 1.82 -0.99 7.59
C ILE A 194 2.14 -1.77 6.31
N PHE A 195 1.74 -1.26 5.16
CA PHE A 195 2.04 -1.92 3.91
C PHE A 195 2.12 -0.96 2.74
N GLY A 196 2.88 -1.32 1.73
CA GLY A 196 2.99 -0.50 0.54
C GLY A 196 4.07 -1.00 -0.40
N ASN A 197 4.34 -0.19 -1.41
CA ASN A 197 5.42 -0.42 -2.37
C ASN A 197 6.32 0.82 -2.42
N PRO A 198 7.23 0.97 -1.45
CA PRO A 198 8.10 2.12 -1.41
C PRO A 198 9.10 2.13 -2.57
N PRO A 199 9.67 3.29 -2.92
CA PRO A 199 10.55 3.43 -4.08
C PRO A 199 11.83 2.58 -3.97
N PHE A 200 12.17 1.93 -5.08
CA PHE A 200 13.34 1.07 -5.23
C PHE A 200 14.53 1.84 -5.76
N ILE A 201 15.53 2.07 -4.92
CA ILE A 201 16.74 2.81 -5.33
C ILE A 201 17.95 2.14 -4.72
N GLY A 202 18.62 1.34 -5.55
CA GLY A 202 19.80 0.57 -5.14
C GLY A 202 20.96 1.43 -4.64
N ALA A 203 21.87 0.81 -3.88
CA ALA A 203 23.00 1.43 -3.18
C ALA A 203 23.70 2.57 -3.95
N ARG A 204 24.06 2.30 -5.21
CA ARG A 204 24.86 3.19 -6.07
C ARG A 204 24.05 4.30 -6.74
N MET A 205 22.73 4.17 -6.81
CA MET A 205 21.85 5.10 -7.52
C MET A 205 21.24 6.18 -6.61
N LYS A 206 21.31 5.99 -5.28
CA LYS A 206 20.77 6.95 -4.32
C LYS A 206 21.49 8.30 -4.39
N ASN A 207 20.72 9.39 -4.43
CA ASN A 207 21.24 10.75 -4.33
C ASN A 207 21.68 11.09 -2.88
N LYS A 208 22.18 12.31 -2.66
CA LYS A 208 22.68 12.75 -1.35
C LYS A 208 21.58 12.82 -0.28
N GLU A 209 20.40 13.28 -0.65
CA GLU A 209 19.24 13.41 0.25
C GLU A 209 18.72 12.04 0.69
N GLN A 210 18.57 11.11 -0.25
CA GLN A 210 18.14 9.72 0.03
C GLN A 210 19.15 8.97 0.92
N LYS A 211 20.45 9.25 0.79
CA LYS A 211 21.46 8.72 1.70
C LYS A 211 21.30 9.32 3.11
N ALA A 212 21.05 10.63 3.21
CA ALA A 212 20.77 11.29 4.47
C ALA A 212 19.48 10.77 5.13
N ASP A 213 18.43 10.50 4.33
CA ASP A 213 17.18 9.92 4.81
C ASP A 213 17.41 8.52 5.42
N LEU A 214 18.13 7.64 4.74
CA LEU A 214 18.49 6.34 5.31
C LEU A 214 19.33 6.47 6.58
N ALA A 215 20.31 7.38 6.60
CA ALA A 215 21.13 7.61 7.78
C ALA A 215 20.29 8.13 8.97
N ARG A 216 19.28 8.96 8.70
CA ARG A 216 18.35 9.48 9.73
C ARG A 216 17.57 8.34 10.37
N VAL A 217 16.95 7.48 9.56
CA VAL A 217 16.03 6.44 10.08
C VAL A 217 16.76 5.22 10.63
N TRP A 218 17.92 4.87 10.09
CA TRP A 218 18.73 3.73 10.58
C TRP A 218 19.76 4.11 11.65
N GLY A 219 20.02 5.40 11.86
CA GLY A 219 20.98 5.90 12.84
C GLY A 219 22.39 5.33 12.64
N THR A 220 22.91 4.66 13.67
CA THR A 220 24.30 4.13 13.70
C THR A 220 24.45 2.72 13.12
N THR A 221 23.43 2.20 12.45
CA THR A 221 23.45 0.85 11.85
C THR A 221 24.60 0.74 10.83
N LYS A 222 25.40 -0.31 10.92
CA LYS A 222 26.50 -0.57 9.98
C LYS A 222 25.95 -1.05 8.63
N GLY A 223 26.54 -0.62 7.53
CA GLY A 223 26.16 -1.05 6.18
C GLY A 223 24.96 -0.33 5.56
N VAL A 224 24.44 0.74 6.18
CA VAL A 224 23.27 1.49 5.69
C VAL A 224 23.45 2.05 4.28
N ASN A 225 24.66 2.47 3.93
CA ASN A 225 24.93 3.01 2.59
C ASN A 225 24.75 1.96 1.48
N ASP A 226 24.96 0.69 1.79
CA ASP A 226 24.87 -0.45 0.87
C ASP A 226 23.46 -1.02 0.76
N MET A 227 22.53 -0.59 1.62
CA MET A 227 21.12 -1.00 1.57
C MET A 227 20.35 -0.26 0.48
N ASP A 228 19.33 -0.91 -0.10
CA ASP A 228 18.36 -0.27 -0.98
C ASP A 228 17.55 0.78 -0.21
N TYR A 229 17.14 1.86 -0.87
CA TYR A 229 16.34 2.94 -0.28
C TYR A 229 15.03 2.46 0.35
N VAL A 230 14.40 1.41 -0.21
CA VAL A 230 13.20 0.77 0.34
C VAL A 230 13.36 0.30 1.80
N THR A 231 14.60 0.05 2.25
CA THR A 231 14.87 -0.35 3.63
C THR A 231 14.57 0.75 4.67
N GLY A 232 14.50 2.02 4.26
CA GLY A 232 14.14 3.12 5.17
C GLY A 232 12.75 2.94 5.78
N TRP A 233 11.81 2.39 5.01
CA TRP A 233 10.46 2.10 5.48
C TRP A 233 10.41 0.96 6.51
N HIS A 234 11.37 0.04 6.46
CA HIS A 234 11.50 -1.00 7.49
C HIS A 234 11.96 -0.39 8.82
N ALA A 235 12.90 0.56 8.78
CA ALA A 235 13.34 1.29 9.97
C ALA A 235 12.22 2.14 10.59
N GLN A 236 11.48 2.90 9.78
CA GLN A 236 10.35 3.69 10.27
C GLN A 236 9.25 2.79 10.86
N SER A 237 8.93 1.67 10.20
CA SER A 237 7.96 0.69 10.72
C SER A 237 8.41 0.12 12.07
N ARG A 238 9.69 -0.23 12.19
CA ARG A 238 10.31 -0.67 13.45
C ARG A 238 10.15 0.37 14.56
N THR A 239 10.40 1.65 14.27
CA THR A 239 10.28 2.75 15.24
C THR A 239 8.83 2.95 15.70
N LEU A 240 7.89 3.07 14.75
CA LEU A 240 6.47 3.25 15.05
C LEU A 240 5.92 2.07 15.89
N LEU A 241 6.19 0.84 15.45
CA LEU A 241 5.68 -0.39 16.07
C LEU A 241 6.51 -0.85 17.29
N ALA A 242 7.47 -0.03 17.74
CA ALA A 242 8.03 -0.16 19.08
C ALA A 242 7.07 0.38 20.16
N LYS A 243 6.11 1.24 19.77
CA LYS A 243 5.19 1.93 20.69
C LYS A 243 3.75 1.43 20.62
N ARG A 244 3.41 0.60 19.63
CA ARG A 244 2.06 0.07 19.41
C ARG A 244 2.08 -1.32 18.79
N GLN A 245 0.99 -2.05 18.93
CA GLN A 245 0.84 -3.37 18.32
C GLN A 245 0.66 -3.24 16.81
N GLY A 246 1.29 -4.13 16.06
CA GLY A 246 1.16 -4.11 14.61
C GLY A 246 2.06 -5.07 13.87
N GLU A 247 1.88 -5.05 12.57
CA GLU A 247 2.62 -5.84 11.59
C GLU A 247 2.92 -4.97 10.39
N PHE A 248 3.96 -5.33 9.63
CA PHE A 248 4.28 -4.60 8.40
C PHE A 248 4.72 -5.52 7.28
N ALA A 249 4.44 -5.13 6.04
CA ALA A 249 4.86 -5.87 4.86
C ALA A 249 5.11 -4.93 3.67
N PHE A 250 6.24 -5.07 3.00
CA PHE A 250 6.57 -4.24 1.84
C PHE A 250 6.87 -5.07 0.61
N VAL A 251 6.48 -4.54 -0.55
CA VAL A 251 7.12 -4.90 -1.81
C VAL A 251 8.50 -4.25 -1.82
N ALA A 252 9.52 -5.00 -2.20
CA ALA A 252 10.88 -4.53 -2.29
C ALA A 252 11.60 -5.18 -3.46
N THR A 253 12.73 -4.60 -3.87
CA THR A 253 13.65 -5.28 -4.79
C THR A 253 14.17 -6.56 -4.13
N ASN A 254 14.39 -7.62 -4.91
CA ASN A 254 14.94 -8.87 -4.39
C ASN A 254 16.34 -8.71 -3.76
N SER A 255 17.05 -7.61 -4.07
CA SER A 255 18.34 -7.26 -3.50
C SER A 255 18.34 -7.16 -1.96
N ILE A 256 17.20 -6.83 -1.34
CA ILE A 256 17.12 -6.78 0.14
C ILE A 256 17.32 -8.17 0.78
N THR A 257 17.08 -9.24 0.03
CA THR A 257 17.20 -10.63 0.46
C THR A 257 18.47 -11.33 -0.05
N GLN A 258 19.40 -10.58 -0.67
CA GLN A 258 20.57 -11.15 -1.33
C GLN A 258 21.86 -10.39 -0.98
N GLY A 259 22.90 -11.12 -0.57
CA GLY A 259 24.24 -10.55 -0.40
C GLY A 259 24.40 -9.62 0.81
N GLN A 260 25.16 -8.54 0.62
CA GLN A 260 25.61 -7.63 1.68
C GLN A 260 24.49 -6.91 2.47
N PRO A 261 23.34 -6.52 1.88
CA PRO A 261 22.25 -5.86 2.62
C PRO A 261 21.58 -6.73 3.69
N VAL A 262 21.65 -8.06 3.59
CA VAL A 262 20.83 -8.97 4.42
C VAL A 262 21.14 -8.81 5.91
N PRO A 263 22.40 -8.88 6.40
CA PRO A 263 22.66 -8.71 7.83
C PRO A 263 22.35 -7.30 8.34
N ALA A 264 22.51 -6.27 7.49
CA ALA A 264 22.26 -4.88 7.84
C ALA A 264 20.75 -4.59 8.04
N LEU A 265 19.89 -5.20 7.22
CA LEU A 265 18.44 -5.08 7.33
C LEU A 265 17.86 -6.00 8.40
N PHE A 266 18.10 -7.31 8.29
CA PHE A 266 17.43 -8.31 9.11
C PHE A 266 18.01 -8.41 10.52
N GLY A 267 19.30 -8.12 10.71
CA GLY A 267 19.95 -8.17 12.02
C GLY A 267 19.24 -7.31 13.08
N PRO A 268 19.07 -5.99 12.86
CA PRO A 268 18.34 -5.12 13.78
C PRO A 268 16.86 -5.52 13.95
N LEU A 269 16.19 -5.98 12.87
CA LEU A 269 14.80 -6.42 12.95
C LEU A 269 14.65 -7.64 13.88
N THR A 270 15.50 -8.66 13.70
CA THR A 270 15.49 -9.86 14.54
C THR A 270 15.85 -9.56 15.99
N GLN A 271 16.81 -8.66 16.23
CA GLN A 271 17.17 -8.20 17.58
C GLN A 271 15.98 -7.55 18.31
N ASP A 272 15.15 -6.83 17.58
CA ASP A 272 13.92 -6.21 18.07
C ASP A 272 12.72 -7.18 18.17
N GLY A 273 12.96 -8.47 17.93
CA GLY A 273 11.96 -9.53 18.04
C GLY A 273 11.05 -9.69 16.82
N TRP A 274 11.35 -9.01 15.71
CA TRP A 274 10.63 -9.21 14.45
C TRP A 274 11.03 -10.52 13.80
N ARG A 275 10.04 -11.22 13.26
CA ARG A 275 10.23 -12.42 12.44
C ARG A 275 9.40 -12.32 11.17
N ILE A 276 9.83 -13.01 10.13
CA ILE A 276 9.08 -13.09 8.87
C ILE A 276 7.79 -13.87 9.15
N LYS A 277 6.63 -13.21 9.00
CA LYS A 277 5.30 -13.82 9.02
C LYS A 277 5.06 -14.58 7.72
N PHE A 278 5.45 -13.96 6.61
CA PHE A 278 5.34 -14.55 5.30
C PHE A 278 6.29 -13.90 4.30
N ALA A 279 6.59 -14.60 3.20
CA ALA A 279 7.33 -14.01 2.10
C ALA A 279 6.87 -14.52 0.73
N HIS A 280 6.95 -13.66 -0.27
CA HIS A 280 6.94 -14.03 -1.68
C HIS A 280 8.38 -14.01 -2.18
N ARG A 281 8.83 -15.15 -2.72
CA ARG A 281 10.14 -15.26 -3.38
C ARG A 281 10.16 -14.41 -4.64
N THR A 282 11.34 -14.29 -5.23
CA THR A 282 11.54 -13.46 -6.43
C THR A 282 10.53 -13.79 -7.53
N PHE A 283 9.80 -12.78 -7.98
CA PHE A 283 8.94 -12.84 -9.15
C PHE A 283 9.18 -11.61 -10.04
N ALA A 284 8.86 -11.72 -11.32
CA ALA A 284 8.92 -10.60 -12.25
C ALA A 284 7.74 -9.67 -11.99
N TRP A 285 8.05 -8.41 -11.72
CA TRP A 285 7.09 -7.33 -11.69
C TRP A 285 7.02 -6.72 -13.09
N ASP A 286 5.95 -7.08 -13.80
CA ASP A 286 5.63 -6.44 -15.06
C ASP A 286 5.07 -5.05 -14.79
N SER A 287 5.64 -4.03 -15.41
CA SER A 287 5.03 -2.71 -15.38
C SER A 287 4.18 -2.57 -16.63
N GLU A 288 2.89 -2.28 -16.48
CA GLU A 288 1.99 -1.99 -17.60
C GLU A 288 2.42 -0.76 -18.44
N ALA A 289 3.53 -0.09 -18.08
CA ALA A 289 4.19 0.95 -18.85
C ALA A 289 4.90 0.36 -20.09
N PRO A 290 4.59 0.84 -21.31
CA PRO A 290 5.21 0.33 -22.54
C PRO A 290 6.75 0.39 -22.50
N GLY A 291 7.39 -0.76 -22.71
CA GLY A 291 8.84 -0.85 -22.99
C GLY A 291 9.79 -0.96 -21.78
N LYS A 292 9.29 -1.17 -20.56
CA LYS A 292 10.17 -1.42 -19.39
C LYS A 292 10.46 -2.91 -19.20
N ALA A 293 11.71 -3.21 -18.82
CA ALA A 293 12.11 -4.55 -18.39
C ALA A 293 11.47 -4.89 -17.03
N ALA A 294 11.11 -6.17 -16.84
CA ALA A 294 10.58 -6.64 -15.57
C ALA A 294 11.60 -6.44 -14.44
N VAL A 295 11.14 -5.84 -13.33
CA VAL A 295 11.94 -5.72 -12.11
C VAL A 295 11.68 -6.96 -11.24
N HIS A 296 12.73 -7.54 -10.68
CA HIS A 296 12.59 -8.65 -9.76
C HIS A 296 12.24 -8.17 -8.34
N CYS A 297 11.03 -8.51 -7.90
CA CYS A 297 10.50 -8.10 -6.61
C CYS A 297 10.41 -9.27 -5.63
N VAL A 298 10.46 -8.95 -4.35
CA VAL A 298 10.11 -9.82 -3.23
C VAL A 298 9.11 -9.09 -2.36
N ILE A 299 8.44 -9.85 -1.49
CA ILE A 299 7.49 -9.27 -0.53
C ILE A 299 7.74 -9.97 0.77
N VAL A 300 7.96 -9.20 1.83
CA VAL A 300 8.30 -9.76 3.13
C VAL A 300 7.42 -9.10 4.16
N GLY A 301 6.59 -9.91 4.81
CA GLY A 301 5.77 -9.49 5.93
C GLY A 301 6.38 -9.90 7.25
N PHE A 302 6.32 -9.03 8.24
CA PHE A 302 6.92 -9.19 9.56
C PHE A 302 5.86 -9.13 10.66
N THR A 303 6.08 -9.93 11.70
CA THR A 303 5.26 -9.96 12.90
C THR A 303 6.14 -10.14 14.13
N LYS A 304 5.63 -9.75 15.31
CA LYS A 304 6.18 -10.17 16.61
C LYS A 304 5.42 -11.37 17.19
N ASN A 305 4.29 -11.76 16.59
CA ASN A 305 3.48 -12.88 17.06
C ASN A 305 4.18 -14.22 16.75
N ARG A 306 4.55 -14.95 17.80
CA ARG A 306 5.24 -16.24 17.65
C ARG A 306 4.34 -17.41 17.29
N ALA A 307 3.03 -17.28 17.46
CA ALA A 307 2.06 -18.34 17.19
C ALA A 307 1.72 -18.48 15.70
N VAL A 308 2.08 -17.49 14.86
CA VAL A 308 1.73 -17.52 13.44
C VAL A 308 2.57 -18.54 12.67
N LYS A 309 1.91 -19.35 11.84
CA LYS A 309 2.55 -20.26 10.90
C LYS A 309 3.11 -19.47 9.71
N GLN A 310 4.41 -19.61 9.47
CA GLN A 310 5.12 -18.90 8.40
C GLN A 310 4.75 -19.47 7.02
N ARG A 311 4.48 -18.57 6.06
CA ARG A 311 4.10 -18.92 4.69
C ARG A 311 5.14 -18.41 3.69
N LEU A 312 5.51 -19.26 2.73
CA LEU A 312 6.43 -18.90 1.66
C LEU A 312 5.74 -19.19 0.32
N TRP A 313 5.58 -18.15 -0.48
CA TRP A 313 5.12 -18.30 -1.86
C TRP A 313 6.31 -18.43 -2.79
N ASP A 314 6.33 -19.52 -3.55
CA ASP A 314 7.34 -19.79 -4.55
C ASP A 314 6.73 -19.75 -5.95
N TYR A 315 7.56 -19.32 -6.89
CA TYR A 315 7.20 -19.05 -8.28
C TYR A 315 8.10 -19.93 -9.14
N PRO A 316 7.64 -21.16 -9.51
CA PRO A 316 8.43 -22.13 -10.27
C PRO A 316 8.91 -21.57 -11.61
N GLU A 317 8.11 -20.67 -12.19
CA GLU A 317 8.48 -19.82 -13.31
C GLU A 317 8.31 -18.37 -12.85
N ILE A 318 9.28 -17.51 -13.18
CA ILE A 318 9.31 -16.08 -12.79
C ILE A 318 8.04 -15.32 -13.28
N HIS A 319 7.35 -15.85 -14.29
CA HIS A 319 6.09 -15.37 -14.85
C HIS A 319 4.90 -16.34 -14.66
N GLY A 320 5.08 -17.47 -13.96
CA GLY A 320 4.11 -18.55 -13.87
C GLY A 320 3.26 -18.57 -12.60
N GLY A 321 2.43 -19.60 -12.49
CA GLY A 321 1.44 -19.77 -11.42
C GLY A 321 2.04 -19.81 -10.01
N VAL A 322 1.32 -19.20 -9.06
CA VAL A 322 1.71 -19.11 -7.65
C VAL A 322 1.59 -20.48 -6.97
N SER A 323 2.66 -20.96 -6.32
CA SER A 323 2.62 -22.13 -5.45
C SER A 323 2.82 -21.72 -3.99
N LEU A 324 1.93 -22.20 -3.10
CA LEU A 324 2.05 -21.95 -1.66
C LEU A 324 2.82 -23.08 -0.99
N CYS A 325 3.93 -22.73 -0.34
CA CYS A 325 4.68 -23.64 0.52
C CYS A 325 4.53 -23.23 1.99
N PHE A 326 4.40 -24.22 2.88
CA PHE A 326 4.47 -23.99 4.31
C PHE A 326 5.93 -24.08 4.76
N CYS A 327 6.47 -23.03 5.38
CA CYS A 327 7.84 -23.04 5.88
C CYS A 327 7.90 -24.01 7.08
N GLN A 328 8.51 -25.19 6.89
CA GLN A 328 8.62 -26.22 7.92
C GLN A 328 9.74 -25.94 8.94
N VAL A 329 10.58 -24.92 8.69
CA VAL A 329 11.74 -24.57 9.53
C VAL A 329 11.71 -23.07 9.87
N PRO A 330 11.58 -22.68 11.15
CA PRO A 330 11.43 -21.29 11.56
C PRO A 330 12.56 -20.33 11.15
N ASP A 331 13.76 -20.87 10.94
CA ASP A 331 15.01 -20.12 10.75
C ASP A 331 15.59 -20.22 9.32
N ARG A 332 14.84 -20.79 8.35
CA ARG A 332 15.21 -20.82 6.92
C ARG A 332 14.28 -20.00 6.03
N CYS A 333 13.41 -19.23 6.66
CA CYS A 333 12.73 -18.07 6.12
C CYS A 333 13.45 -16.86 6.74
#